data_AF-A0A7L4NWE2-F1
#
_entry.id   AF-A0A7L4NWE2-F1
#
_cell.length_a   1.000
_cell.length_b   1.000
_cell.length_c   1.000
_cell.angle_alpha   90.00
_cell.angle_beta   90.00
_cell.angle_gamma   90.00
#
_symmetry.space_group_name_H-M   'P 1'
#
loop_
_entity.id
_entity.type
_entity.pdbx_description
1 polymer ?
#
loop_
_entity_poly.entity_id
_entity_poly.type
_entity_poly.pdbx_seq_one_letter_code
_entity_poly.pdbx_strand_id
1 'polypeptide(L)'
;MGGFEVMEAVVFVLVFAAVSAKYRGNIRKGLEKLTGIKTVREGVYQGGLDDQTYEGIILETPLVILAMAVFFYYPFVVSLNNFPIYLGFITIFLFPFLILLLRIRIFSDSSILERTGIGYHPAYCFLLSIFAGGFTTGTGFSMLNFPEDPVGLAYSMIIVGLIAQAIPLFPDYINKILPFEIRSKFGYKFMVVLAIVIFFATWLIHIYLQSQYM
;
A
#
# COMPACT_ATOMS: atom_id res chain seq x y z
N MET A 1 -21.91 15.40 11.80
CA MET A 1 -21.50 15.05 10.44
C MET A 1 -22.47 15.70 9.48
N GLY A 2 -22.10 16.80 8.82
CA GLY A 2 -22.91 17.35 7.74
C GLY A 2 -22.75 16.45 6.52
N GLY A 3 -23.81 15.81 6.03
CA GLY A 3 -23.72 14.90 4.87
C GLY A 3 -23.17 15.56 3.60
N PHE A 4 -23.15 16.90 3.56
CA PHE A 4 -22.67 17.70 2.45
C PHE A 4 -21.16 17.59 2.22
N GLU A 5 -20.34 17.59 3.27
CA GLU A 5 -18.87 17.69 3.11
C GLU A 5 -18.22 16.34 2.71
N VAL A 6 -18.79 15.23 3.19
CA VAL A 6 -18.38 13.89 2.71
C VAL A 6 -18.78 13.69 1.25
N MET A 7 -19.93 14.22 0.85
CA MET A 7 -20.37 14.20 -0.54
C MET A 7 -19.41 14.97 -1.44
N GLU A 8 -18.88 16.12 -1.00
CA GLU A 8 -17.86 16.87 -1.76
C GLU A 8 -16.56 16.10 -1.93
N ALA A 9 -16.04 15.46 -0.87
CA ALA A 9 -14.84 14.64 -0.96
C ALA A 9 -15.02 13.45 -1.92
N VAL A 10 -16.18 12.79 -1.88
CA VAL A 10 -16.53 11.71 -2.81
C VAL A 10 -16.60 12.23 -4.25
N VAL A 11 -17.29 13.36 -4.48
CA VAL A 11 -17.39 13.98 -5.80
C VAL A 11 -16.00 14.32 -6.33
N PHE A 12 -15.12 14.89 -5.50
CA PHE A 12 -13.75 15.21 -5.89
C PHE A 12 -12.99 13.95 -6.32
N VAL A 13 -13.06 12.87 -5.54
CA VAL A 13 -12.40 11.59 -5.89
C VAL A 13 -12.95 11.03 -7.19
N LEU A 14 -14.26 11.09 -7.43
CA LEU A 14 -14.87 10.64 -8.67
C LEU A 14 -14.41 11.48 -9.87
N VAL A 15 -14.34 12.80 -9.71
CA VAL A 15 -13.82 13.71 -10.74
C VAL A 15 -12.35 13.42 -11.01
N PHE A 16 -11.53 13.27 -9.95
CA PHE A 16 -10.12 12.91 -10.08
C PHE A 16 -9.96 11.58 -10.81
N ALA A 17 -10.70 10.54 -10.42
CA ALA A 17 -10.67 9.24 -11.07
C ALA A 17 -11.07 9.32 -12.55
N ALA A 18 -12.11 10.08 -12.88
CA ALA A 18 -12.54 10.29 -14.26
C ALA A 18 -11.49 11.03 -15.10
N VAL A 19 -10.88 12.08 -14.53
CA VAL A 19 -9.78 12.82 -15.16
C VAL A 19 -8.56 11.92 -15.35
N SER A 20 -8.12 11.22 -14.30
CA SER A 20 -7.01 10.27 -14.38
C SER A 20 -7.27 9.18 -15.41
N ALA A 21 -8.49 8.64 -15.50
CA ALA A 21 -8.87 7.66 -16.51
C ALA A 21 -8.78 8.24 -17.93
N LYS A 22 -9.30 9.46 -18.14
CA LYS A 22 -9.25 10.16 -19.43
C LYS A 22 -7.81 10.43 -19.89
N TYR A 23 -6.93 10.81 -18.97
CA TYR A 23 -5.53 11.15 -19.27
C TYR A 23 -4.55 9.99 -19.07
N ARG A 24 -5.03 8.80 -18.69
CA ARG A 24 -4.19 7.65 -18.32
C ARG A 24 -3.17 7.29 -19.38
N GLY A 25 -3.58 7.28 -20.66
CA GLY A 25 -2.67 7.00 -21.78
C GLY A 25 -1.54 8.01 -21.92
N ASN A 26 -1.79 9.30 -21.67
CA ASN A 26 -0.77 10.33 -21.71
C ASN A 26 0.18 10.21 -20.51
N ILE A 27 -0.37 9.91 -19.32
CA ILE A 27 0.42 9.69 -18.11
C ILE A 27 1.37 8.49 -18.32
N ARG A 28 0.84 7.37 -18.82
CA ARG A 28 1.63 6.18 -19.17
C ARG A 28 2.77 6.52 -20.12
N LYS A 29 2.49 7.15 -21.26
CA LYS A 29 3.52 7.57 -22.23
C LYS A 29 4.60 8.46 -21.59
N GLY A 30 4.20 9.37 -20.70
CA GLY A 30 5.13 10.20 -19.94
C GLY A 30 6.03 9.38 -19.01
N LEU A 31 5.43 8.44 -18.25
CA LEU A 31 6.16 7.55 -17.35
C LEU A 31 7.11 6.62 -18.11
N GLU A 32 6.67 6.04 -19.23
CA GLU A 32 7.51 5.20 -20.10
C GLU A 32 8.69 5.99 -20.65
N LYS A 33 8.48 7.23 -21.10
CA LYS A 33 9.56 8.10 -21.58
C LYS A 33 10.56 8.45 -20.47
N LEU A 34 10.09 8.68 -19.25
CA LEU A 34 10.93 9.07 -18.12
C LEU A 34 11.72 7.90 -17.54
N THR A 35 11.12 6.71 -17.48
CA THR A 35 11.70 5.54 -16.81
C THR A 35 12.35 4.55 -17.77
N GLY A 36 11.97 4.57 -19.06
CA GLY A 36 12.33 3.53 -20.03
C GLY A 36 11.62 2.19 -19.82
N ILE A 37 10.67 2.11 -18.88
CA ILE A 37 9.95 0.89 -18.50
C ILE A 37 8.60 0.88 -19.21
N LYS A 38 8.24 -0.21 -19.88
CA LYS A 38 6.92 -0.37 -20.51
C LYS A 38 5.83 -0.58 -19.46
N THR A 39 4.71 0.12 -19.61
CA THR A 39 3.57 0.06 -18.67
C THR A 39 2.44 -0.87 -19.13
N VAL A 40 2.43 -1.24 -20.41
CA VAL A 40 1.44 -2.12 -21.05
C VAL A 40 2.17 -3.26 -21.76
N ARG A 41 1.63 -4.48 -21.67
CA ARG A 41 2.18 -5.68 -22.32
C ARG A 41 2.08 -5.57 -23.84
N GLU A 42 3.06 -6.16 -24.53
CA GLU A 42 3.08 -6.16 -25.99
C GLU A 42 1.91 -6.95 -26.58
N GLY A 43 1.37 -6.48 -27.70
CA GLY A 43 0.29 -7.16 -28.42
C GLY A 43 -1.13 -6.86 -27.92
N VAL A 44 -1.30 -5.98 -26.92
CA VAL A 44 -2.63 -5.61 -26.41
C VAL A 44 -2.98 -4.15 -26.70
N TYR A 45 -4.13 -3.95 -27.37
CA TYR A 45 -4.55 -2.64 -27.88
C TYR A 45 -5.52 -1.88 -26.95
N GLN A 46 -6.21 -2.55 -26.03
CA GLN A 46 -7.30 -1.95 -25.25
C GLN A 46 -6.83 -1.34 -23.91
N GLY A 47 -5.63 -1.67 -23.42
CA GLY A 47 -4.98 -0.96 -22.31
C GLY A 47 -5.74 -1.00 -20.99
N GLY A 48 -6.51 -2.08 -20.76
CA GLY A 48 -7.22 -2.36 -19.51
C GLY A 48 -6.27 -2.60 -18.33
N LEU A 49 -6.82 -2.89 -17.16
CA LEU A 49 -6.03 -3.24 -15.96
C LEU A 49 -5.26 -4.56 -16.14
N ASP A 50 -5.87 -5.54 -16.81
CA ASP A 50 -5.26 -6.86 -17.05
C ASP A 50 -4.12 -6.84 -18.09
N ASP A 51 -4.05 -5.76 -18.86
CA ASP A 51 -3.06 -5.56 -19.93
C ASP A 51 -1.77 -4.91 -19.41
N GLN A 52 -1.75 -4.50 -18.14
CA GLN A 52 -0.60 -3.83 -17.55
C GLN A 52 0.52 -4.82 -17.23
N THR A 53 1.75 -4.36 -17.43
CA THR A 53 2.91 -5.02 -16.85
C THR A 53 2.90 -4.82 -15.34
N TYR A 54 3.52 -5.72 -14.59
CA TYR A 54 3.68 -5.54 -13.14
C TYR A 54 4.42 -4.24 -12.80
N GLU A 55 5.43 -3.89 -13.57
CA GLU A 55 6.14 -2.63 -13.43
C GLU A 55 5.22 -1.42 -13.69
N GLY A 56 4.34 -1.52 -14.69
CA GLY A 56 3.34 -0.51 -14.98
C GLY A 56 2.37 -0.26 -13.82
N ILE A 57 1.95 -1.32 -13.13
CA ILE A 57 1.11 -1.20 -11.92
C ILE A 57 1.84 -0.40 -10.83
N ILE A 58 3.14 -0.67 -10.62
CA ILE A 58 3.95 0.08 -9.65
C ILE A 58 4.03 1.55 -10.06
N LEU A 59 4.33 1.84 -11.33
CA LEU A 59 4.47 3.21 -11.83
C LEU A 59 3.18 4.03 -11.78
N GLU A 60 2.01 3.39 -11.84
CA GLU A 60 0.72 4.07 -11.69
C GLU A 60 0.24 4.19 -10.24
N THR A 61 0.83 3.43 -9.31
CA THR A 61 0.46 3.47 -7.88
C THR A 61 0.46 4.88 -7.27
N PRO A 62 1.39 5.81 -7.61
CA PRO A 62 1.35 7.19 -7.12
C PRO A 62 0.04 7.94 -7.38
N LEU A 63 -0.66 7.66 -8.49
CA LEU A 63 -1.96 8.27 -8.78
C LEU A 63 -3.02 7.82 -7.76
N VAL A 64 -2.98 6.55 -7.39
CA VAL A 64 -3.86 5.98 -6.36
C VAL A 64 -3.55 6.59 -5.00
N ILE A 65 -2.27 6.71 -4.64
CA ILE A 65 -1.85 7.35 -3.38
C ILE A 65 -2.33 8.80 -3.33
N LEU A 66 -2.17 9.56 -4.42
CA LEU A 66 -2.64 10.94 -4.50
C LEU A 66 -4.16 11.03 -4.33
N ALA A 67 -4.92 10.14 -4.99
CA ALA A 67 -6.37 10.07 -4.83
C ALA A 67 -6.76 9.79 -3.37
N MET A 68 -6.10 8.81 -2.74
CA MET A 68 -6.33 8.47 -1.33
C MET A 68 -5.95 9.62 -0.40
N ALA A 69 -4.84 10.31 -0.64
CA ALA A 69 -4.43 11.46 0.15
C ALA A 69 -5.49 12.57 0.10
N VAL A 70 -6.03 12.91 -1.08
CA VAL A 70 -7.10 13.90 -1.14
C VAL A 70 -8.39 13.41 -0.47
N PHE A 71 -8.75 12.14 -0.68
CA PHE A 71 -9.94 11.54 -0.05
C PHE A 71 -9.88 11.61 1.48
N PHE A 72 -8.71 11.29 2.06
CA PHE A 72 -8.52 11.20 3.50
C PHE A 72 -8.19 12.54 4.17
N TYR A 73 -7.88 13.59 3.40
CA TYR A 73 -7.62 14.92 3.95
C TYR A 73 -8.79 15.44 4.77
N TYR A 74 -9.99 15.48 4.18
CA TYR A 74 -11.18 16.02 4.85
C TYR A 74 -11.53 15.26 6.15
N PRO A 75 -11.72 13.91 6.17
CA PRO A 75 -12.13 13.22 7.39
C PRO A 75 -11.11 13.36 8.53
N PHE A 76 -9.81 13.33 8.24
CA PHE A 76 -8.80 13.37 9.30
C PHE A 76 -8.38 14.79 9.69
N VAL A 77 -8.15 15.67 8.72
CA VAL A 77 -7.65 17.03 9.00
C VAL A 77 -8.79 17.97 9.36
N VAL A 78 -9.88 17.97 8.59
CA VAL A 78 -10.99 18.92 8.79
C VAL A 78 -11.97 18.40 9.84
N SER A 79 -12.45 17.16 9.70
CA SER A 79 -13.52 16.65 10.57
C SER A 79 -13.00 16.18 11.94
N LEU A 80 -11.87 15.47 11.99
CA LEU A 80 -11.33 14.93 13.25
C LEU A 80 -10.29 15.85 13.90
N ASN A 81 -9.87 16.92 13.20
CA ASN A 81 -8.78 17.80 13.64
C ASN A 81 -7.53 17.02 14.10
N ASN A 82 -7.21 15.94 13.38
CA ASN A 82 -6.10 15.05 13.66
C ASN A 82 -5.18 15.04 12.44
N PHE A 83 -4.35 16.08 12.33
CA PHE A 83 -3.36 16.15 11.25
C PHE A 83 -2.31 15.02 11.31
N PRO A 84 -1.84 14.57 12.49
CA PRO A 84 -0.92 13.44 12.57
C PRO A 84 -1.44 12.14 11.95
N ILE A 85 -2.69 11.73 12.20
CA ILE A 85 -3.24 10.51 11.59
C ILE A 85 -3.32 10.63 10.06
N TYR A 86 -3.60 11.82 9.52
CA TYR A 86 -3.56 12.07 8.07
C TYR A 86 -2.16 11.80 7.48
N LEU A 87 -1.10 12.28 8.14
CA LEU A 87 0.27 11.95 7.76
C LEU A 87 0.52 10.44 7.86
N GLY A 88 -0.01 9.80 8.90
CA GLY A 88 0.03 8.35 9.04
C GLY A 88 -0.59 7.62 7.86
N PHE A 89 -1.77 8.04 7.39
CA PHE A 89 -2.39 7.48 6.18
C PHE A 89 -1.50 7.64 4.96
N ILE A 90 -0.94 8.84 4.71
CA ILE A 90 0.00 9.02 3.61
C ILE A 90 1.19 8.06 3.74
N THR A 91 1.76 7.93 4.94
CA THR A 91 2.89 7.03 5.20
C THR A 91 2.54 5.56 4.95
N ILE A 92 1.34 5.11 5.36
CA ILE A 92 0.86 3.73 5.16
C ILE A 92 0.82 3.35 3.67
N PHE A 93 0.51 4.29 2.77
CA PHE A 93 0.52 4.02 1.33
C PHE A 93 1.89 4.30 0.69
N LEU A 94 2.57 5.37 1.11
CA LEU A 94 3.82 5.81 0.50
C LEU A 94 4.98 4.86 0.80
N PHE A 95 5.09 4.39 2.05
CA PHE A 95 6.17 3.51 2.47
C PHE A 95 6.22 2.19 1.65
N PRO A 96 5.13 1.41 1.53
CA PRO A 96 5.15 0.21 0.71
C PRO A 96 5.38 0.50 -0.78
N PHE A 97 4.91 1.64 -1.28
CA PHE A 97 5.17 2.04 -2.66
C PHE A 97 6.65 2.30 -2.91
N LEU A 98 7.35 2.99 -2.01
CA LEU A 98 8.78 3.22 -2.13
C LEU A 98 9.55 1.89 -2.14
N ILE A 99 9.17 0.92 -1.31
CA ILE A 99 9.77 -0.41 -1.34
C ILE A 99 9.49 -1.11 -2.67
N LEU A 100 8.26 -1.07 -3.19
CA LEU A 100 7.96 -1.64 -4.51
C LEU A 100 8.80 -0.99 -5.61
N LEU A 101 8.98 0.33 -5.59
CA LEU A 101 9.77 1.05 -6.57
C LEU A 101 11.26 0.65 -6.50
N LEU A 102 11.83 0.56 -5.30
CA LEU A 102 13.19 0.06 -5.09
C LEU A 102 13.37 -1.39 -5.57
N ARG A 103 12.30 -2.17 -5.52
CA ARG A 103 12.27 -3.60 -5.88
C ARG A 103 11.56 -3.88 -7.20
N ILE A 104 11.44 -2.88 -8.08
CA ILE A 104 10.65 -2.99 -9.31
C ILE A 104 11.07 -4.18 -10.20
N ARG A 105 12.36 -4.55 -10.19
CA ARG A 105 12.88 -5.72 -10.92
C ARG A 105 12.47 -7.08 -10.36
N ILE A 106 12.06 -7.14 -9.10
CA ILE A 106 11.52 -8.36 -8.46
C ILE A 106 10.03 -8.48 -8.79
N PHE A 107 9.33 -7.36 -8.79
CA PHE A 107 7.93 -7.23 -9.16
C PHE A 107 7.77 -6.91 -10.65
N SER A 108 8.39 -7.74 -11.48
CA SER A 108 8.35 -7.65 -12.94
C SER A 108 7.53 -8.79 -13.55
N ASP A 109 7.09 -8.62 -14.80
CA ASP A 109 6.45 -9.70 -15.56
C ASP A 109 7.37 -10.92 -15.71
N SER A 110 8.70 -10.74 -15.68
CA SER A 110 9.65 -11.87 -15.68
C SER A 110 9.60 -12.73 -14.42
N SER A 111 8.95 -12.27 -13.34
CA SER A 111 8.70 -13.09 -12.16
C SER A 111 7.62 -14.16 -12.37
N ILE A 112 6.79 -14.01 -13.42
CA ILE A 112 5.67 -14.90 -13.73
C ILE A 112 6.20 -16.26 -14.16
N LEU A 113 5.78 -17.32 -13.46
CA LEU A 113 6.16 -18.69 -13.80
C LEU A 113 5.28 -19.23 -14.92
N GLU A 114 5.89 -19.78 -15.97
CA GLU A 114 5.19 -20.40 -17.10
C GLU A 114 4.18 -21.47 -16.65
N ARG A 115 4.56 -22.30 -15.67
CA ARG A 115 3.72 -23.40 -15.17
C ARG A 115 2.44 -22.95 -14.45
N THR A 116 2.45 -21.78 -13.79
CA THR A 116 1.32 -21.32 -12.97
C THR A 116 0.65 -20.07 -13.52
N GLY A 117 1.31 -19.34 -14.42
CA GLY A 117 0.88 -18.01 -14.86
C GLY A 117 0.90 -16.96 -13.74
N ILE A 118 1.54 -17.26 -12.61
CA ILE A 118 1.55 -16.41 -11.42
C ILE A 118 2.98 -15.91 -11.16
N GLY A 119 3.12 -14.61 -10.95
CA GLY A 119 4.36 -13.96 -10.52
C GLY A 119 4.25 -13.32 -9.14
N TYR A 120 5.20 -12.47 -8.77
CA TYR A 120 5.08 -11.63 -7.59
C TYR A 120 4.22 -10.41 -7.93
N HIS A 121 2.91 -10.51 -7.72
CA HIS A 121 1.99 -9.46 -8.14
C HIS A 121 2.12 -8.23 -7.21
N PRO A 122 2.45 -7.05 -7.75
CA PRO A 122 2.77 -5.86 -6.94
C PRO A 122 1.56 -5.34 -6.17
N ALA A 123 0.40 -5.17 -6.82
CA ALA A 123 -0.81 -4.71 -6.12
C ALA A 123 -1.24 -5.64 -4.98
N TYR A 124 -1.11 -6.95 -5.17
CA TYR A 124 -1.41 -7.93 -4.13
C TYR A 124 -0.49 -7.77 -2.92
N CYS A 125 0.83 -7.71 -3.14
CA CYS A 125 1.79 -7.55 -2.04
C CYS A 125 1.68 -6.16 -1.38
N PHE A 126 1.33 -5.12 -2.14
CA PHE A 126 1.02 -3.78 -1.65
C PHE A 126 -0.16 -3.79 -0.67
N LEU A 127 -1.28 -4.43 -1.04
CA LEU A 127 -2.46 -4.52 -0.18
C LEU A 127 -2.18 -5.35 1.08
N LEU A 128 -1.46 -6.47 0.95
CA LEU A 128 -1.04 -7.27 2.10
C LEU A 128 -0.12 -6.49 3.03
N SER A 129 0.77 -5.67 2.48
CA SER A 129 1.65 -4.80 3.24
C SER A 129 0.86 -3.77 4.06
N ILE A 130 -0.04 -3.03 3.42
CA ILE A 130 -0.94 -2.08 4.10
C ILE A 130 -1.73 -2.78 5.21
N PHE A 131 -2.26 -3.96 4.93
CA PHE A 131 -3.02 -4.71 5.93
C PHE A 131 -2.14 -5.16 7.12
N ALA A 132 -0.93 -5.66 6.85
CA ALA A 132 -0.06 -6.24 7.87
C ALA A 132 0.37 -5.25 8.96
N GLY A 133 0.60 -3.97 8.62
CA GLY A 133 1.10 -2.99 9.59
C GLY A 133 0.44 -1.62 9.54
N GLY A 134 -0.50 -1.38 8.63
CA GLY A 134 -1.12 -0.08 8.43
C GLY A 134 -1.89 0.41 9.66
N PHE A 135 -2.66 -0.47 10.31
CA PHE A 135 -3.36 -0.13 11.55
C PHE A 135 -2.38 0.36 12.63
N THR A 136 -1.35 -0.44 12.91
CA THR A 136 -0.30 -0.16 13.89
C THR A 136 0.41 1.17 13.62
N THR A 137 0.78 1.43 12.36
CA THR A 137 1.36 2.71 11.96
C THR A 137 0.38 3.87 12.15
N GLY A 138 -0.87 3.72 11.70
CA GLY A 138 -1.91 4.75 11.83
C GLY A 138 -2.23 5.09 13.29
N THR A 139 -2.31 4.08 14.16
CA THR A 139 -2.47 4.27 15.61
C THR A 139 -1.31 5.05 16.20
N GLY A 140 -0.07 4.70 15.86
CA GLY A 140 1.11 5.42 16.35
C GLY A 140 1.11 6.89 15.92
N PHE A 141 0.72 7.19 14.68
CA PHE A 141 0.54 8.58 14.23
C PHE A 141 -0.61 9.29 14.96
N SER A 142 -1.74 8.60 15.19
CA SER A 142 -2.88 9.17 15.91
C SER A 142 -2.53 9.53 17.36
N MET A 143 -1.70 8.73 18.04
CA MET A 143 -1.23 9.01 19.41
C MET A 143 -0.47 10.33 19.50
N LEU A 144 0.24 10.75 18.44
CA LEU A 144 0.95 12.04 18.42
C LEU A 144 0.00 13.26 18.49
N ASN A 145 -1.30 13.06 18.30
CA ASN A 145 -2.30 14.11 18.42
C ASN A 145 -2.80 14.32 19.85
N PHE A 146 -2.55 13.37 20.75
CA PHE A 146 -3.08 13.35 22.12
C PHE A 146 -1.96 13.62 23.13
N PRO A 147 -1.99 14.72 23.90
CA PRO A 147 -0.95 15.08 24.87
C PRO A 147 -0.73 14.05 25.98
N GLU A 148 -1.77 13.28 26.31
CA GLU A 148 -1.77 12.22 27.31
C GLU A 148 -1.01 10.96 26.86
N ASP A 149 -0.86 10.75 25.55
CA ASP A 149 -0.19 9.57 25.02
C ASP A 149 1.34 9.73 25.07
N PRO A 150 2.09 8.75 25.60
CA PRO A 150 3.53 8.79 25.62
C PRO A 150 4.11 8.83 24.20
N VAL A 151 4.86 9.88 23.88
CA VAL A 151 5.50 10.06 22.56
C VAL A 151 6.42 8.87 22.20
N GLY A 152 7.09 8.27 23.19
CA GLY A 152 7.92 7.07 22.99
C GLY A 152 7.11 5.84 22.56
N LEU A 153 5.89 5.68 23.06
CA LEU A 153 4.96 4.65 22.62
C LEU A 153 4.53 4.90 21.17
N ALA A 154 4.13 6.13 20.84
CA ALA A 154 3.72 6.53 19.50
C ALA A 154 4.78 6.19 18.44
N TYR A 155 6.05 6.58 18.66
CA TYR A 155 7.13 6.25 17.73
C TYR A 155 7.43 4.75 17.65
N SER A 156 7.35 4.04 18.77
CA SER A 156 7.52 2.58 18.79
C SER A 156 6.46 1.89 17.93
N MET A 157 5.21 2.34 18.04
CA MET A 157 4.09 1.87 17.22
C MET A 157 4.30 2.14 15.72
N ILE A 158 4.74 3.35 15.36
CA ILE A 158 5.06 3.70 13.97
C ILE A 158 6.13 2.76 13.42
N ILE A 159 7.25 2.58 14.14
CA ILE A 159 8.38 1.74 13.70
C ILE A 159 7.94 0.28 13.53
N VAL A 160 7.26 -0.29 14.52
CA VAL A 160 6.77 -1.68 14.45
C VAL A 160 5.81 -1.86 13.26
N GLY A 161 4.91 -0.91 13.04
CA GLY A 161 3.99 -0.94 11.91
C GLY A 161 4.71 -0.86 10.55
N LEU A 162 5.72 -0.01 10.41
CA LEU A 162 6.51 0.09 9.18
C LEU A 162 7.30 -1.20 8.91
N ILE A 163 7.91 -1.79 9.93
CA ILE A 163 8.60 -3.09 9.81
C ILE A 163 7.61 -4.17 9.35
N ALA A 164 6.42 -4.22 9.94
CA ALA A 164 5.38 -5.17 9.56
C ALA A 164 4.90 -4.97 8.11
N GLN A 165 4.71 -3.71 7.67
CA GLN A 165 4.39 -3.39 6.28
C GLN A 165 5.48 -3.86 5.32
N ALA A 166 6.76 -3.81 5.70
CA ALA A 166 7.85 -4.21 4.81
C ALA A 166 7.78 -5.71 4.46
N ILE A 167 7.40 -6.59 5.40
CA ILE A 167 7.55 -8.05 5.26
C ILE A 167 6.87 -8.62 3.99
N PRO A 168 5.57 -8.35 3.69
CA PRO A 168 4.91 -8.90 2.49
C PRO A 168 5.54 -8.43 1.17
N LEU A 169 6.36 -7.38 1.19
CA LEU A 169 7.04 -6.83 0.02
C LEU A 169 8.38 -7.51 -0.27
N PHE A 170 8.73 -8.55 0.49
CA PHE A 170 9.90 -9.41 0.27
C PHE A 170 9.54 -10.86 -0.12
N PRO A 171 8.64 -11.09 -1.11
CA PRO A 171 8.14 -12.42 -1.40
C PRO A 171 9.23 -13.37 -1.91
N ASP A 172 10.25 -12.88 -2.60
CA ASP A 172 11.41 -13.66 -3.05
C ASP A 172 12.28 -14.17 -1.90
N TYR A 173 12.41 -13.43 -0.80
CA TYR A 173 13.11 -13.90 0.40
C TYR A 173 12.26 -14.90 1.17
N ILE A 174 10.95 -14.64 1.29
CA ILE A 174 10.01 -15.59 1.90
C ILE A 174 9.99 -16.89 1.08
N ASN A 175 10.06 -16.81 -0.24
CA ASN A 175 10.07 -17.99 -1.12
C ASN A 175 11.32 -18.86 -0.91
N LYS A 176 12.46 -18.27 -0.53
CA LYS A 176 13.71 -19.01 -0.26
C LYS A 176 13.67 -19.82 1.04
N ILE A 177 12.86 -19.41 2.02
CA ILE A 177 12.76 -20.07 3.33
C ILE A 177 11.64 -21.11 3.38
N LEU A 178 10.72 -21.10 2.42
CA LEU A 178 9.59 -22.03 2.37
C LEU A 178 9.93 -23.26 1.52
N PRO A 179 9.38 -24.43 1.87
CA PRO A 179 9.55 -25.65 1.07
C PRO A 179 8.65 -25.66 -0.18
N PHE A 180 7.89 -24.58 -0.45
CA PHE A 180 6.97 -24.46 -1.56
C PHE A 180 7.06 -23.08 -2.22
N GLU A 181 6.60 -23.03 -3.47
CA GLU A 181 6.65 -21.81 -4.29
C GLU A 181 5.50 -20.83 -3.95
N ILE A 182 5.85 -19.60 -3.59
CA ILE A 182 4.89 -18.52 -3.31
C ILE A 182 4.10 -18.11 -4.56
N ARG A 183 4.72 -18.23 -5.75
CA ARG A 183 4.11 -17.98 -7.07
C ARG A 183 3.14 -19.10 -7.50
N SER A 184 2.25 -19.47 -6.59
CA SER A 184 1.21 -20.49 -6.76
C SER A 184 -0.06 -20.07 -6.00
N LYS A 185 -1.21 -20.69 -6.31
CA LYS A 185 -2.46 -20.42 -5.58
C LYS A 185 -2.33 -20.69 -4.08
N PHE A 186 -1.58 -21.73 -3.71
CA PHE A 186 -1.31 -22.06 -2.31
C PHE A 186 -0.39 -21.01 -1.66
N GLY A 187 0.67 -20.61 -2.35
CA GLY A 187 1.58 -19.57 -1.91
C GLY A 187 0.91 -18.22 -1.66
N TYR A 188 -0.04 -17.81 -2.51
CA TYR A 188 -0.81 -16.60 -2.28
C TYR A 188 -1.66 -16.70 -1.01
N LYS A 189 -2.37 -17.81 -0.80
CA LYS A 189 -3.12 -18.05 0.45
C LYS A 189 -2.20 -17.99 1.67
N PHE A 190 -1.01 -18.58 1.59
CA PHE A 190 -0.01 -18.49 2.65
C PHE A 190 0.36 -17.04 2.94
N MET A 191 0.58 -16.20 1.92
CA MET A 191 0.88 -14.78 2.10
C MET A 191 -0.26 -14.00 2.79
N VAL A 192 -1.53 -14.34 2.52
CA VAL A 192 -2.67 -13.77 3.27
C VAL A 192 -2.58 -14.15 4.75
N VAL A 193 -2.39 -15.44 5.04
CA VAL A 193 -2.29 -15.93 6.42
C VAL A 193 -1.10 -15.28 7.14
N LEU A 194 0.04 -15.13 6.46
CA LEU A 194 1.20 -14.44 6.98
C LEU A 194 0.88 -12.98 7.35
N ALA A 195 0.21 -12.23 6.46
CA ALA A 195 -0.19 -10.85 6.75
C ALA A 195 -1.16 -10.75 7.94
N ILE A 196 -2.10 -11.70 8.06
CA ILE A 196 -3.00 -11.80 9.23
C ILE A 196 -2.22 -12.07 10.52
N VAL A 197 -1.29 -13.02 10.50
CA VAL A 197 -0.44 -13.33 11.66
C VAL A 197 0.39 -12.12 12.08
N ILE A 198 0.98 -11.41 11.11
CA ILE A 198 1.74 -10.18 11.38
C ILE A 198 0.84 -9.11 12.00
N PHE A 199 -0.35 -8.88 11.44
CA PHE A 199 -1.32 -7.92 11.97
C PHE A 199 -1.69 -8.21 13.43
N PHE A 200 -2.00 -9.47 13.76
CA PHE A 200 -2.30 -9.82 15.15
C PHE A 200 -1.07 -9.71 16.05
N ALA A 201 0.12 -10.05 15.56
CA ALA A 201 1.35 -9.88 16.31
C ALA A 201 1.62 -8.40 16.64
N THR A 202 1.49 -7.49 15.68
CA THR A 202 1.66 -6.06 15.93
C THR A 202 0.58 -5.49 16.85
N TRP A 203 -0.64 -6.02 16.77
CA TRP A 203 -1.73 -5.66 17.70
C TRP A 203 -1.45 -6.13 19.13
N LEU A 204 -0.92 -7.34 19.32
CA LEU A 204 -0.51 -7.81 20.65
C LEU A 204 0.67 -7.00 21.21
N ILE A 205 1.64 -6.64 20.36
CA ILE A 205 2.74 -5.74 20.74
C ILE A 205 2.19 -4.39 21.20
N HIS A 206 1.20 -3.85 20.50
CA HIS A 206 0.53 -2.61 20.92
C HIS A 206 -0.04 -2.71 22.33
N ILE A 207 -0.85 -3.75 22.60
CA ILE A 207 -1.47 -3.97 23.92
C ILE A 207 -0.39 -4.11 25.00
N TYR A 208 0.66 -4.89 24.72
CA TYR A 208 1.77 -5.05 25.64
C TYR A 208 2.47 -3.73 25.93
N LEU A 209 2.86 -2.98 24.89
CA LEU A 209 3.54 -1.71 25.07
C LEU A 209 2.67 -0.71 25.83
N GLN A 210 1.38 -0.60 25.49
CA GLN A 210 0.45 0.28 26.20
C GLN A 210 0.35 -0.07 27.70
N SER A 211 0.38 -1.36 28.06
CA SER A 211 0.38 -1.80 29.47
C SER A 211 1.59 -1.36 30.28
N GLN A 212 2.71 -1.01 29.63
CA GLN A 212 3.92 -0.53 30.32
C GLN A 212 3.88 0.97 30.64
N TYR A 213 2.92 1.70 30.06
CA TYR A 213 2.77 3.15 30.23
C TYR A 213 1.52 3.54 31.06
N MET A 214 0.72 2.55 31.50
CA MET A 214 -0.38 2.72 32.46
C MET A 214 0.11 2.45 33.88
#